data_AF-A0A9W5Y9N9-F1
#
_entry.id   AF-A0A9W5Y9N9-F1
#
_cell.length_a   1.000
_cell.length_b   1.000
_cell.length_c   1.000
_cell.angle_alpha   90.00
_cell.angle_beta   90.00
_cell.angle_gamma   90.00
#
_symmetry.space_group_name_H-M   'P 1'
#
loop_
_entity.id
_entity.type
_entity.pdbx_description
1 polymer ?
#
loop_
_entity_poly.entity_id
_entity_poly.type
_entity_poly.pdbx_seq_one_letter_code
_entity_poly.pdbx_strand_id
1 'polypeptide(L)'
;MPSIITYLLDIIQYQNQQISWLLLFISKFIPLKQWAFDDAHSPKYQKFKTDKLPIIKRFVKQDWQFLTEYYLLRYGKPLKPVRTQKGKIRNVPNDTICPLCGAPHQYIYDNNGGKGQFKCKVCQKTFVSGEQVSSPLVLKCPYCNHSLVAKKDRKHFTIHKCINNKCSYYISNVRKLPNDVKHSDRYKYKLRYIYREFSVDFFAMDLDSLPKNASSFKFRSKSAHIMGLCLSCYNAMITTG
;
A
#
# COMPACT_ATOMS: atom_id res chain seq x y z
N MET A 1 -0.30 17.17 58.98
CA MET A 1 -1.09 17.14 57.72
C MET A 1 -0.83 18.36 56.82
N PRO A 2 -0.92 19.64 57.27
CA PRO A 2 -0.70 20.79 56.38
C PRO A 2 0.75 20.92 55.87
N SER A 3 1.76 20.55 56.69
CA SER A 3 3.18 20.73 56.32
C SER A 3 3.67 19.81 55.19
N ILE A 4 3.09 18.61 55.06
CA ILE A 4 3.46 17.66 53.99
C ILE A 4 2.87 18.12 52.67
N ILE A 5 1.63 18.63 52.69
CA ILE A 5 0.96 19.14 51.50
C ILE A 5 1.69 20.38 50.98
N THR A 6 2.04 21.33 51.85
CA THR A 6 2.81 22.52 51.45
C THR A 6 4.19 22.15 50.93
N TYR A 7 4.89 21.21 51.57
CA TYR A 7 6.19 20.72 51.11
C TYR A 7 6.14 20.06 49.73
N LEU A 8 5.11 19.24 49.46
CA LEU A 8 4.91 18.63 48.14
C LEU A 8 4.57 19.68 47.07
N LEU A 9 3.79 20.71 47.42
CA LEU A 9 3.48 21.82 46.52
C LEU A 9 4.74 22.62 46.15
N ASP A 10 5.63 22.88 47.11
CA ASP A 10 6.90 23.55 46.87
C ASP A 10 7.80 22.74 45.93
N ILE A 11 7.86 21.41 46.10
CA ILE A 11 8.59 20.51 45.20
C ILE A 11 8.01 20.55 43.78
N ILE A 12 6.68 20.49 43.64
CA ILE A 12 6.01 20.54 42.33
C ILE A 12 6.30 21.88 41.63
N GLN A 13 6.24 23.00 42.36
CA GLN A 13 6.56 24.32 41.82
C GLN A 13 8.02 24.42 41.37
N TYR A 14 8.96 23.91 42.17
CA TYR A 14 10.37 23.85 41.82
C TYR A 14 10.61 22.98 40.57
N GLN A 15 10.00 21.79 40.51
CA GLN A 15 10.10 20.91 39.34
C GLN A 15 9.53 21.57 38.08
N ASN A 16 8.41 22.29 38.19
CA ASN A 16 7.84 23.03 37.07
C ASN A 16 8.76 24.15 36.57
N GLN A 17 9.45 24.85 37.47
CA GLN A 17 10.46 25.85 37.10
C GLN A 17 11.64 25.20 36.37
N GLN A 18 12.14 24.05 36.85
CA GLN A 18 13.21 23.30 36.19
C GLN A 18 12.78 22.83 34.80
N ILE A 19 11.57 22.29 34.65
CA ILE A 19 11.02 21.86 33.36
C ILE A 19 10.91 23.06 32.40
N SER A 20 10.39 24.20 32.87
CA SER A 20 10.26 25.41 32.04
C SER A 20 11.63 25.90 31.57
N TRP A 21 12.62 25.94 32.47
CA TRP A 21 13.99 26.32 32.13
C TRP A 21 14.61 25.36 31.12
N LEU A 22 14.46 24.05 31.31
CA LEU A 22 14.95 23.03 30.38
C LEU A 22 14.29 23.15 28.99
N LEU A 23 12.99 23.42 28.93
CA LEU A 23 12.28 23.64 27.66
C LEU A 23 12.82 24.87 26.92
N LEU A 24 13.04 25.98 27.64
CA LEU A 24 13.64 27.18 27.07
C LEU A 24 15.08 26.92 26.60
N PHE A 25 15.88 26.22 27.39
CA PHE A 25 17.24 25.81 27.04
C PHE A 25 17.26 24.97 25.76
N ILE A 26 16.42 23.94 25.67
CA ILE A 26 16.29 23.09 24.48
C ILE A 26 15.88 23.93 23.28
N SER A 27 14.85 24.78 23.40
CA SER A 27 14.36 25.60 22.28
C SER A 27 15.40 26.60 21.75
N LYS A 28 16.26 27.13 22.63
CA LYS A 28 17.24 28.18 22.30
C LYS A 28 18.57 27.63 21.81
N PHE A 29 19.03 26.52 22.38
CA PHE A 29 20.40 26.02 22.17
C PHE A 29 20.47 24.67 21.45
N ILE A 30 19.37 23.90 21.43
CA ILE A 30 19.31 22.67 20.65
C ILE A 30 18.57 23.00 19.35
N PRO A 31 19.26 22.98 18.18
CA PRO A 31 18.59 23.15 16.90
C PRO A 31 17.63 21.99 16.66
N LEU A 32 16.36 22.14 17.06
CA LEU A 32 15.31 21.12 16.87
C LEU A 32 15.12 20.76 15.38
N LYS A 33 15.50 21.67 14.46
CA LYS A 33 15.53 21.40 13.02
C LYS A 33 16.59 20.36 12.60
N GLN A 34 17.67 20.17 13.36
CA GLN A 34 18.69 19.15 13.06
C GLN A 34 18.21 17.73 13.36
N TRP A 35 17.12 17.55 14.12
CA TRP A 35 16.50 16.24 14.31
C TRP A 35 15.62 15.80 13.13
N ALA A 36 15.41 16.69 12.15
CA ALA A 36 15.19 16.26 10.78
C ALA A 36 16.53 15.85 10.12
N PHE A 37 17.38 15.13 10.85
CA PHE A 37 18.47 14.38 10.23
C PHE A 37 17.77 13.38 9.32
N ASP A 38 17.73 13.74 8.03
CA ASP A 38 16.98 13.04 7.03
C ASP A 38 17.75 11.74 6.73
N ASP A 39 17.62 10.75 7.63
CA ASP A 39 18.11 9.36 7.49
C ASP A 39 17.71 8.76 6.12
N ALA A 40 16.77 9.41 5.44
CA ALA A 40 16.43 9.26 4.03
C ALA A 40 17.62 9.29 3.06
N HIS A 41 18.74 9.94 3.40
CA HIS A 41 19.92 9.99 2.53
C HIS A 41 20.85 8.78 2.66
N SER A 42 20.78 8.02 3.76
CA SER A 42 21.58 6.81 3.90
C SER A 42 20.89 5.61 3.23
N PRO A 43 21.51 4.98 2.21
CA PRO A 43 20.91 3.81 1.54
C PRO A 43 20.66 2.64 2.49
N LYS A 44 21.39 2.57 3.62
CA LYS A 44 21.23 1.53 4.64
C LYS A 44 19.91 1.67 5.39
N TYR A 45 19.54 2.90 5.77
CA TYR A 45 18.34 3.16 6.57
C TYR A 45 17.07 3.37 5.74
N GLN A 46 17.21 3.80 4.47
CA GLN A 46 16.09 4.00 3.54
C GLN A 46 15.22 2.73 3.35
N LYS A 47 15.79 1.54 3.56
CA LYS A 47 15.09 0.24 3.46
C LYS A 47 14.09 0.01 4.59
N PHE A 48 14.26 0.67 5.73
CA PHE A 48 13.38 0.55 6.90
C PHE A 48 12.27 1.60 6.91
N LYS A 49 12.27 2.54 5.96
CA LYS A 49 11.23 3.56 5.85
C LYS A 49 9.86 2.91 5.64
N THR A 50 8.95 3.18 6.56
CA THR A 50 7.53 2.82 6.47
C THR A 50 6.90 3.63 5.35
N ASP A 51 6.32 2.94 4.35
CA ASP A 51 5.56 3.61 3.29
C ASP A 51 4.08 3.70 3.67
N LYS A 52 3.36 4.60 3.00
CA LYS A 52 1.89 4.67 3.07
C LYS A 52 1.28 3.34 2.66
N LEU A 53 0.15 2.96 3.28
CA LEU A 53 -0.58 1.76 2.88
C LEU A 53 -1.07 1.84 1.43
N PRO A 54 -1.12 0.70 0.72
CA PRO A 54 -1.64 0.65 -0.64
C PRO A 54 -3.14 0.89 -0.63
N ILE A 55 -3.65 1.41 -1.74
CA ILE A 55 -5.09 1.51 -1.94
C ILE A 55 -5.59 0.11 -2.30
N ILE A 56 -6.36 -0.48 -1.41
CA ILE A 56 -6.99 -1.77 -1.60
C ILE A 56 -8.25 -1.58 -2.43
N LYS A 57 -8.27 -2.11 -3.66
CA LYS A 57 -9.49 -2.16 -4.48
C LYS A 57 -10.03 -3.58 -4.48
N ARG A 58 -11.21 -3.77 -3.90
CA ARG A 58 -11.93 -5.04 -3.96
C ARG A 58 -12.47 -5.25 -5.36
N PHE A 59 -12.47 -6.50 -5.80
CA PHE A 59 -13.21 -6.88 -6.98
C PHE A 59 -14.72 -6.79 -6.68
N VAL A 60 -15.44 -6.06 -7.52
CA VAL A 60 -16.89 -5.91 -7.43
C VAL A 60 -17.46 -6.43 -8.74
N LYS A 61 -18.26 -7.49 -8.66
CA LYS A 61 -19.08 -7.90 -9.80
C LYS A 61 -20.02 -6.76 -10.13
N GLN A 62 -20.01 -6.38 -11.40
CA GLN A 62 -20.95 -5.38 -11.91
C GLN A 62 -22.22 -6.09 -12.37
N ASP A 63 -23.30 -5.34 -12.51
CA ASP A 63 -24.52 -5.82 -13.15
C ASP A 63 -24.68 -5.12 -14.50
N TRP A 64 -24.79 -5.91 -15.57
CA TRP A 64 -24.94 -5.39 -16.92
C TRP A 64 -26.29 -4.71 -17.14
N GLN A 65 -27.36 -5.13 -16.45
CA GLN A 65 -28.69 -4.51 -16.57
C GLN A 65 -28.62 -3.09 -16.02
N PHE A 66 -28.17 -2.96 -14.77
CA PHE A 66 -27.91 -1.66 -14.16
C PHE A 66 -26.99 -0.75 -14.99
N LEU A 67 -25.89 -1.27 -15.53
CA LEU A 67 -24.98 -0.48 -16.38
C LEU A 67 -25.66 0.00 -17.66
N THR A 68 -26.53 -0.81 -18.25
CA THR A 68 -27.27 -0.47 -19.47
C THR A 68 -28.25 0.67 -19.21
N GLU A 69 -28.97 0.63 -18.09
CA GLU A 69 -29.86 1.70 -17.64
C GLU A 69 -29.08 2.99 -17.31
N TYR A 70 -27.98 2.87 -16.58
CA TYR A 70 -27.10 3.99 -16.28
C TYR A 70 -26.61 4.71 -17.55
N TYR A 71 -26.20 3.96 -18.58
CA TYR A 71 -25.80 4.54 -19.85
C TYR A 71 -26.96 5.21 -20.60
N LEU A 72 -28.16 4.64 -20.55
CA LEU A 72 -29.36 5.26 -21.11
C LEU A 72 -29.65 6.61 -20.44
N LEU A 73 -29.62 6.66 -19.10
CA LEU A 73 -29.82 7.89 -18.33
C LEU A 73 -28.73 8.93 -18.60
N ARG A 74 -27.46 8.50 -18.66
CA ARG A 74 -26.32 9.42 -18.79
C ARG A 74 -26.15 9.99 -20.20
N TYR A 75 -26.43 9.19 -21.23
CA TYR A 75 -26.13 9.53 -22.63
C TYR A 75 -27.37 9.65 -23.53
N GLY A 76 -28.57 9.38 -23.00
CA GLY A 76 -29.84 9.48 -23.73
C GLY A 76 -30.00 8.46 -24.87
N LYS A 77 -29.14 7.43 -24.94
CA LYS A 77 -29.17 6.42 -26.01
C LYS A 77 -29.02 5.01 -25.42
N PRO A 78 -29.90 4.06 -25.77
CA PRO A 78 -29.82 2.70 -25.26
C PRO A 78 -28.60 1.98 -25.85
N LEU A 79 -27.89 1.22 -25.00
CA LEU A 79 -26.77 0.40 -25.43
C LEU A 79 -27.29 -0.79 -26.25
N LYS A 80 -27.11 -0.74 -27.57
CA LYS A 80 -27.53 -1.83 -28.46
C LYS A 80 -26.57 -3.02 -28.40
N PRO A 81 -27.03 -4.26 -28.68
CA PRO A 81 -26.15 -5.40 -28.89
C PRO A 81 -25.08 -5.17 -29.98
N VAL A 82 -24.08 -6.06 -30.02
CA VAL A 82 -23.05 -6.03 -31.06
C VAL A 82 -23.68 -6.38 -32.40
N ARG A 83 -23.60 -5.48 -33.38
CA ARG A 83 -24.04 -5.76 -34.76
C ARG A 83 -22.98 -6.58 -35.49
N THR A 84 -23.38 -7.70 -36.07
CA THR A 84 -22.57 -8.44 -37.03
C THR A 84 -22.66 -7.78 -38.41
N GLN A 85 -21.57 -7.80 -39.17
CA GLN A 85 -21.62 -7.41 -40.58
C GLN A 85 -22.42 -8.45 -41.37
N LYS A 86 -23.20 -8.00 -42.37
CA LYS A 86 -23.98 -8.91 -43.23
C LYS A 86 -23.05 -9.95 -43.86
N GLY A 87 -23.40 -11.23 -43.71
CA GLY A 87 -22.65 -12.36 -44.26
C GLY A 87 -21.52 -12.92 -43.38
N LYS A 88 -21.22 -12.33 -42.21
CA LYS A 88 -20.17 -12.84 -41.32
C LYS A 88 -20.75 -13.68 -40.17
N ILE A 89 -20.26 -14.91 -40.03
CA ILE A 89 -20.61 -15.80 -38.91
C ILE A 89 -20.05 -15.21 -37.61
N ARG A 90 -20.84 -15.31 -36.54
CA ARG A 90 -20.48 -14.81 -35.22
C ARG A 90 -19.59 -15.84 -34.53
N ASN A 91 -18.33 -15.49 -34.30
CA ASN A 91 -17.33 -16.37 -33.67
C ASN A 91 -17.45 -16.49 -32.14
N VAL A 92 -18.43 -15.82 -31.52
CA VAL A 92 -18.63 -15.84 -30.06
C VAL A 92 -19.66 -16.91 -29.72
N PRO A 93 -19.32 -17.93 -28.91
CA PRO A 93 -20.26 -18.96 -28.48
C PRO A 93 -21.46 -18.38 -27.72
N ASN A 94 -22.64 -18.99 -27.86
CA ASN A 94 -23.88 -18.52 -27.22
C ASN A 94 -23.82 -18.58 -25.68
N ASP A 95 -23.04 -19.50 -25.12
CA ASP A 95 -22.88 -19.66 -23.67
C ASP A 95 -21.87 -18.68 -23.06
N THR A 96 -21.29 -17.78 -23.87
CA THR A 96 -20.28 -16.83 -23.39
C THR A 96 -20.95 -15.72 -22.58
N ILE A 97 -20.53 -15.61 -21.32
CA ILE A 97 -20.98 -14.56 -20.39
C ILE A 97 -19.78 -13.73 -19.96
N CYS A 98 -19.96 -12.41 -19.83
CA CYS A 98 -18.90 -11.56 -19.32
C CYS A 98 -18.62 -11.87 -17.83
N PRO A 99 -17.39 -12.25 -17.46
CA PRO A 99 -17.08 -12.62 -16.08
C PRO A 99 -17.03 -11.44 -15.09
N LEU A 100 -17.04 -10.20 -15.57
CA LEU A 100 -17.09 -9.00 -14.72
C LEU A 100 -18.52 -8.54 -14.44
N CYS A 101 -19.35 -8.44 -15.49
CA CYS A 101 -20.68 -7.81 -15.40
C CYS A 101 -21.87 -8.74 -15.67
N GLY A 102 -21.63 -10.00 -16.06
CA GLY A 102 -22.70 -10.93 -16.41
C GLY A 102 -23.38 -10.68 -17.76
N ALA A 103 -22.88 -9.74 -18.57
CA ALA A 103 -23.48 -9.46 -19.89
C ALA A 103 -23.46 -10.71 -20.79
N PRO A 104 -24.57 -11.01 -21.50
CA PRO A 104 -24.67 -12.19 -22.35
C PRO A 104 -23.89 -12.04 -23.66
N HIS A 105 -23.73 -13.15 -24.38
CA HIS A 105 -22.94 -13.24 -25.61
C HIS A 105 -23.27 -12.13 -26.63
N GLN A 106 -24.52 -11.66 -26.69
CA GLN A 106 -25.00 -10.60 -27.59
C GLN A 106 -24.24 -9.27 -27.45
N TYR A 107 -23.71 -8.98 -26.26
CA TYR A 107 -22.95 -7.76 -25.95
C TYR A 107 -21.43 -7.97 -25.99
N ILE A 108 -20.96 -9.10 -26.51
CA ILE A 108 -19.54 -9.47 -26.50
C ILE A 108 -18.98 -9.38 -27.92
N TYR A 109 -17.85 -8.70 -28.06
CA TYR A 109 -17.02 -8.68 -29.26
C TYR A 109 -16.01 -9.82 -29.23
N ASP A 110 -15.74 -10.40 -30.40
CA ASP A 110 -14.53 -11.16 -30.65
C ASP A 110 -13.40 -10.16 -30.92
N ASN A 111 -12.52 -9.97 -29.94
CA ASN A 111 -11.50 -8.91 -29.97
C ASN A 111 -10.33 -9.25 -30.91
N ASN A 112 -10.05 -10.54 -31.11
CA ASN A 112 -8.93 -11.03 -31.93
C ASN A 112 -9.37 -11.84 -33.17
N GLY A 113 -10.64 -11.75 -33.57
CA GLY A 113 -11.15 -12.38 -34.80
C GLY A 113 -11.00 -13.91 -34.81
N GLY A 114 -11.22 -14.58 -33.69
CA GLY A 114 -11.29 -16.04 -33.57
C GLY A 114 -10.16 -16.64 -32.72
N LYS A 115 -9.20 -15.83 -32.25
CA LYS A 115 -8.07 -16.28 -31.41
C LYS A 115 -8.39 -16.31 -29.91
N GLY A 116 -9.66 -16.55 -29.54
CA GLY A 116 -10.09 -16.82 -28.17
C GLY A 116 -10.14 -15.64 -27.19
N GLN A 117 -9.88 -14.40 -27.62
CA GLN A 117 -10.00 -13.21 -26.76
C GLN A 117 -11.29 -12.44 -27.05
N PHE A 118 -12.09 -12.21 -26.01
CA PHE A 118 -13.36 -11.51 -26.07
C PHE A 118 -13.31 -10.15 -25.37
N LYS A 119 -14.15 -9.20 -25.79
CA LYS A 119 -14.29 -7.89 -25.16
C LYS A 119 -15.76 -7.55 -24.93
N CYS A 120 -16.13 -7.27 -23.69
CA CYS A 120 -17.49 -6.89 -23.33
C CYS A 120 -17.80 -5.44 -23.77
N LYS A 121 -18.89 -5.22 -24.51
CA LYS A 121 -19.35 -3.89 -24.90
C LYS A 121 -19.87 -3.06 -23.73
N VAL A 122 -20.45 -3.72 -22.71
CA VAL A 122 -21.06 -3.06 -21.54
C VAL A 122 -19.97 -2.52 -20.63
N CYS A 123 -19.12 -3.40 -20.07
CA CYS A 123 -18.10 -3.01 -19.08
C CYS A 123 -16.70 -2.78 -19.67
N GLN A 124 -16.51 -2.97 -20.98
CA GLN A 124 -15.21 -2.83 -21.68
C GLN A 124 -14.10 -3.80 -21.23
N LYS A 125 -14.43 -4.78 -20.38
CA LYS A 125 -13.49 -5.82 -19.94
C LYS A 125 -13.13 -6.76 -21.09
N THR A 126 -11.83 -7.00 -21.25
CA THR A 126 -11.29 -8.07 -22.11
C THR A 126 -11.05 -9.33 -21.28
N PHE A 127 -11.40 -10.50 -21.82
CA PHE A 127 -11.30 -11.80 -21.14
C PHE A 127 -11.19 -12.97 -22.15
N VAL A 128 -10.84 -14.16 -21.68
CA VAL A 128 -10.81 -15.43 -22.45
C VAL A 128 -11.96 -16.34 -21.98
N SER A 129 -12.44 -17.24 -22.85
CA SER A 129 -13.50 -18.21 -22.47
C SER A 129 -13.08 -19.05 -21.25
N GLY A 130 -13.96 -19.17 -20.25
CA GLY A 130 -13.67 -19.89 -19.00
C GLY A 130 -12.88 -19.08 -17.95
N GLU A 131 -12.47 -17.85 -18.24
CA GLU A 131 -11.73 -17.00 -17.31
C GLU A 131 -12.64 -16.52 -16.16
N GLN A 132 -12.36 -16.98 -14.95
CA GLN A 132 -12.98 -16.46 -13.73
C GLN A 132 -12.23 -15.20 -13.28
N VAL A 133 -12.88 -14.03 -13.33
CA VAL A 133 -12.25 -12.74 -12.94
C VAL A 133 -12.21 -12.55 -11.41
N SER A 134 -12.21 -13.64 -10.65
CA SER A 134 -12.29 -13.61 -9.19
C SER A 134 -10.96 -13.27 -8.48
N SER A 135 -10.08 -12.44 -9.05
CA SER A 135 -8.98 -11.92 -8.22
C SER A 135 -9.59 -11.00 -7.16
N PRO A 136 -9.61 -11.38 -5.87
CA PRO A 136 -10.51 -10.76 -4.91
C PRO A 136 -10.10 -9.33 -4.57
N LEU A 137 -8.81 -9.00 -4.76
CA LEU A 137 -8.20 -7.79 -4.25
C LEU A 137 -7.06 -7.31 -5.16
N VAL A 138 -7.16 -6.07 -5.64
CA VAL A 138 -6.11 -5.40 -6.40
C VAL A 138 -5.46 -4.33 -5.53
N LEU A 139 -4.18 -4.51 -5.25
CA LEU A 139 -3.37 -3.53 -4.54
C LEU A 139 -2.92 -2.43 -5.50
N LYS A 140 -3.16 -1.16 -5.14
CA LYS A 140 -2.75 -0.01 -5.94
C LYS A 140 -1.77 0.89 -5.21
N CYS A 141 -0.84 1.45 -5.99
CA CYS A 141 0.14 2.41 -5.51
C CYS A 141 -0.56 3.70 -5.02
N PRO A 142 -0.33 4.15 -3.77
CA PRO A 142 -1.00 5.33 -3.23
C PRO A 142 -0.57 6.64 -3.90
N TYR A 143 0.54 6.62 -4.66
CA TYR A 143 1.11 7.81 -5.30
C TYR A 143 0.70 8.01 -6.76
N CYS A 144 0.35 6.93 -7.47
CA CYS A 144 0.01 6.99 -8.90
C CYS A 144 -1.19 6.12 -9.30
N ASN A 145 -1.84 5.46 -8.34
CA ASN A 145 -3.00 4.59 -8.53
C ASN A 145 -2.79 3.42 -9.52
N HIS A 146 -1.54 3.14 -9.89
CA HIS A 146 -1.16 2.02 -10.73
C HIS A 146 -1.18 0.72 -9.91
N SER A 147 -1.63 -0.37 -10.50
CA SER A 147 -1.65 -1.68 -9.84
C SER A 147 -0.24 -2.11 -9.47
N LEU A 148 -0.09 -2.63 -8.25
CA LEU A 148 1.15 -3.21 -7.79
C LEU A 148 1.32 -4.61 -8.38
N VAL A 149 2.57 -4.99 -8.57
CA VAL A 149 2.92 -6.30 -9.11
C VAL A 149 3.75 -7.05 -8.07
N ALA A 150 3.34 -8.28 -7.77
CA ALA A 150 4.12 -9.20 -6.96
C ALA A 150 5.46 -9.49 -7.66
N LYS A 151 6.56 -9.26 -6.96
CA LYS A 151 7.93 -9.44 -7.50
C LYS A 151 8.72 -10.53 -6.81
N LYS A 152 8.49 -10.73 -5.52
CA LYS A 152 9.18 -11.75 -4.73
C LYS A 152 8.18 -12.34 -3.78
N ASP A 153 8.14 -13.66 -3.75
CA ASP A 153 7.39 -14.38 -2.75
C ASP A 153 8.34 -14.97 -1.71
N ARG A 154 7.97 -14.88 -0.44
CA ARG A 154 8.75 -15.38 0.71
C ARG A 154 7.80 -16.13 1.62
N LYS A 155 8.33 -17.03 2.44
CA LYS A 155 7.55 -17.91 3.34
C LYS A 155 6.42 -17.22 4.12
N HIS A 156 6.61 -15.98 4.54
CA HIS A 156 5.67 -15.25 5.39
C HIS A 156 5.11 -13.96 4.77
N PHE A 157 5.60 -13.56 3.60
CA PHE A 157 5.15 -12.33 2.96
C PHE A 157 5.49 -12.27 1.47
N THR A 158 4.62 -11.65 0.70
CA THR A 158 4.82 -11.33 -0.71
C THR A 158 5.19 -9.86 -0.86
N ILE A 159 6.21 -9.58 -1.66
CA ILE A 159 6.66 -8.21 -1.96
C ILE A 159 6.02 -7.72 -3.26
N HIS A 160 5.23 -6.67 -3.13
CA HIS A 160 4.56 -5.95 -4.22
C HIS A 160 5.30 -4.66 -4.57
N LYS A 161 5.47 -4.36 -5.86
CA LYS A 161 6.24 -3.19 -6.32
C LYS A 161 5.49 -2.39 -7.37
N CYS A 162 5.58 -1.06 -7.28
CA CYS A 162 5.09 -0.16 -8.33
C CYS A 162 6.06 -0.11 -9.52
N ILE A 163 5.58 -0.52 -10.70
CA ILE A 163 6.38 -0.55 -11.95
C ILE A 163 6.30 0.76 -12.74
N ASN A 164 5.27 1.59 -12.49
CA ASN A 164 5.06 2.84 -13.23
C ASN A 164 6.26 3.81 -13.12
N ASN A 165 6.90 4.12 -14.26
CA ASN A 165 8.02 5.07 -14.36
C ASN A 165 7.58 6.53 -14.19
N LYS A 166 6.30 6.83 -14.39
CA LYS A 166 5.71 8.17 -14.20
C LYS A 166 5.20 8.37 -12.77
N CYS A 167 5.47 7.45 -11.85
CA CYS A 167 5.04 7.55 -10.46
C CYS A 167 5.75 8.71 -9.74
N SER A 168 5.00 9.58 -9.09
CA SER A 168 5.52 10.73 -8.35
C SER A 168 6.53 10.33 -7.26
N TYR A 169 6.29 9.22 -6.55
CA TYR A 169 7.23 8.65 -5.57
C TYR A 169 8.56 8.23 -6.21
N TYR A 170 8.50 7.59 -7.38
CA TYR A 170 9.71 7.16 -8.08
C TYR A 170 10.52 8.36 -8.58
N ILE A 171 9.85 9.30 -9.24
CA ILE A 171 10.50 10.51 -9.79
C ILE A 171 11.13 11.33 -8.67
N SER A 172 10.42 11.55 -7.56
CA SER A 172 10.95 12.31 -6.42
C SER A 172 12.16 11.63 -5.77
N ASN A 173 12.15 10.31 -5.60
CA ASN A 173 13.31 9.59 -5.05
C ASN A 173 14.50 9.55 -6.00
N VAL A 174 14.27 9.48 -7.32
CA VAL A 174 15.36 9.57 -8.31
C VAL A 174 16.01 10.95 -8.28
N ARG A 175 15.23 12.04 -8.13
CA ARG A 175 15.76 13.41 -7.98
C ARG A 175 16.57 13.62 -6.70
N LYS A 176 16.34 12.81 -5.67
CA LYS A 176 17.08 12.86 -4.39
C LYS A 176 18.37 12.05 -4.40
N LEU A 177 18.67 11.32 -5.47
CA LEU A 177 19.92 10.57 -5.58
C LEU A 177 21.11 11.54 -5.67
N PRO A 178 22.23 11.24 -5.02
CA PRO A 178 23.48 11.93 -5.28
C PRO A 178 23.89 11.80 -6.74
N ASN A 179 24.46 12.86 -7.32
CA ASN A 179 24.84 12.92 -8.73
C ASN A 179 25.87 11.84 -9.11
N ASP A 180 26.68 11.39 -8.14
CA ASP A 180 27.78 10.45 -8.37
C ASP A 180 27.35 8.96 -8.38
N VAL A 181 26.06 8.67 -8.17
CA VAL A 181 25.58 7.28 -8.12
C VAL A 181 25.45 6.69 -9.52
N LYS A 182 26.34 5.74 -9.83
CA LYS A 182 26.28 4.92 -11.05
C LYS A 182 24.94 4.18 -11.16
N HIS A 183 24.47 3.95 -12.39
CA HIS A 183 23.21 3.22 -12.63
C HIS A 183 23.21 1.83 -11.97
N SER A 184 24.37 1.16 -11.95
CA SER A 184 24.58 -0.14 -11.31
C SER A 184 24.36 -0.12 -9.80
N ASP A 185 24.54 1.00 -9.12
CA ASP A 185 24.41 1.10 -7.66
C ASP A 185 23.00 1.52 -7.20
N ARG A 186 22.11 1.82 -8.14
CA ARG A 186 20.73 2.26 -7.84
C ARG A 186 19.90 1.22 -7.09
N TYR A 187 20.25 -0.07 -7.16
CA TYR A 187 19.55 -1.12 -6.39
C TYR A 187 19.76 -0.99 -4.88
N LYS A 188 20.82 -0.28 -4.45
CA LYS A 188 21.10 -0.03 -3.03
C LYS A 188 20.05 0.91 -2.42
N TYR A 189 19.45 1.77 -3.25
CA TYR A 189 18.47 2.78 -2.85
C TYR A 189 17.03 2.29 -3.06
N LYS A 190 16.15 2.71 -2.15
CA LYS A 190 14.71 2.45 -2.26
C LYS A 190 14.05 3.49 -3.16
N LEU A 191 14.12 3.26 -4.47
CA LEU A 191 13.58 4.22 -5.45
C LEU A 191 12.08 4.10 -5.66
N ARG A 192 11.53 2.89 -5.57
CA ARG A 192 10.14 2.61 -5.92
C ARG A 192 9.34 2.24 -4.69
N TYR A 193 8.05 2.53 -4.74
CA TYR A 193 7.11 2.10 -3.72
C TYR A 193 7.07 0.57 -3.66
N ILE A 194 7.20 0.05 -2.44
CA ILE A 194 7.22 -1.37 -2.13
C ILE A 194 6.24 -1.62 -1.00
N TYR A 195 5.35 -2.56 -1.19
CA TYR A 195 4.43 -3.04 -0.17
C TYR A 195 4.74 -4.50 0.16
N ARG A 196 4.65 -4.86 1.45
CA ARG A 196 4.77 -6.25 1.91
C ARG A 196 3.40 -6.71 2.36
N GLU A 197 2.84 -7.66 1.64
CA GLU A 197 1.63 -8.36 2.03
C GLU A 197 2.05 -9.55 2.89
N PHE A 198 1.65 -9.58 4.15
CA PHE A 198 1.99 -10.66 5.06
C PHE A 198 0.92 -11.74 4.98
N SER A 199 1.34 -12.99 4.82
CA SER A 199 0.45 -14.16 4.78
C SER A 199 0.25 -14.79 6.16
N VAL A 200 0.82 -14.18 7.20
CA VAL A 200 0.71 -14.63 8.58
C VAL A 200 -0.48 -13.93 9.21
N ASP A 201 -1.36 -14.71 9.84
CA ASP A 201 -2.41 -14.17 10.68
C ASP A 201 -1.80 -13.71 12.01
N PHE A 202 -1.57 -12.40 12.13
CA PHE A 202 -1.04 -11.82 13.35
C PHE A 202 -2.05 -11.84 14.51
N PHE A 203 -3.35 -11.98 14.23
CA PHE A 203 -4.40 -12.01 15.26
C PHE A 203 -4.61 -13.42 15.82
N ALA A 204 -4.27 -14.46 15.06
CA ALA A 204 -4.24 -15.82 15.55
C ALA A 204 -2.97 -16.17 16.35
N MET A 205 -2.02 -15.23 16.46
CA MET A 205 -0.81 -15.43 17.23
C MET A 205 -1.13 -15.27 18.72
N ASP A 206 -0.90 -16.34 19.48
CA ASP A 206 -0.97 -16.31 20.93
C ASP A 206 0.09 -15.35 21.48
N LEU A 207 -0.35 -14.27 22.12
CA LEU A 207 0.52 -13.23 22.67
C LEU A 207 1.23 -13.72 23.94
N ASP A 208 0.68 -14.75 24.60
CA ASP A 208 1.15 -15.24 25.89
C ASP A 208 2.16 -16.39 25.74
N SER A 209 2.30 -16.97 24.54
CA SER A 209 3.30 -18.01 24.26
C SER A 209 4.40 -17.55 23.30
N LEU A 210 5.65 -17.66 23.75
CA LEU A 210 6.81 -17.44 22.90
C LEU A 210 7.01 -18.67 21.99
N PRO A 211 7.17 -18.49 20.66
CA PRO A 211 7.50 -19.61 19.79
C PRO A 211 8.82 -20.27 20.23
N LYS A 212 8.96 -21.58 20.00
CA LYS A 212 10.11 -22.39 20.46
C LYS A 212 11.49 -21.85 20.09
N ASN A 213 11.59 -20.99 19.08
CA ASN A 213 12.82 -20.35 18.61
C ASN A 213 12.82 -18.81 18.78
N ALA A 214 11.95 -18.27 19.64
CA ALA A 214 11.96 -16.85 19.97
C ALA A 214 13.27 -16.52 20.69
N SER A 215 14.08 -15.65 20.09
CA SER A 215 15.24 -15.07 20.77
C SER A 215 14.74 -14.28 21.97
N SER A 216 15.05 -14.73 23.18
CA SER A 216 14.69 -13.98 24.39
C SER A 216 15.33 -12.58 24.31
N PHE A 217 14.54 -11.52 24.50
CA PHE A 217 15.05 -10.17 24.74
C PHE A 217 15.68 -10.04 26.14
N LYS A 218 16.52 -11.01 26.53
CA LYS A 218 17.39 -10.87 27.70
C LYS A 218 18.54 -9.95 27.28
N PHE A 219 18.28 -8.65 27.34
CA PHE A 219 19.27 -7.63 27.06
C PHE A 219 20.36 -7.68 28.13
N ARG A 220 21.56 -8.14 27.76
CA ARG A 220 22.69 -8.28 28.69
C ARG A 220 23.29 -6.95 29.15
N SER A 221 22.84 -5.79 28.65
CA SER A 221 23.23 -4.50 29.21
C SER A 221 22.22 -3.40 28.87
N LYS A 222 22.12 -2.40 29.76
CA LYS A 222 21.36 -1.15 29.56
C LYS A 222 22.02 -0.31 28.46
N SER A 223 21.85 -0.74 27.21
CA SER A 223 22.37 -0.02 26.04
C SER A 223 21.35 0.99 25.54
N ALA A 224 21.75 2.25 25.41
CA ALA A 224 20.93 3.32 24.84
C ALA A 224 20.43 2.99 23.42
N HIS A 225 21.21 2.23 22.65
CA HIS A 225 20.82 1.75 21.32
C HIS A 225 19.61 0.81 21.36
N ILE A 226 19.51 -0.02 22.41
CA ILE A 226 18.42 -0.99 22.57
C ILE A 226 17.14 -0.26 22.99
N MET A 227 17.25 0.69 23.92
CA MET A 227 16.15 1.60 24.29
C MET A 227 15.62 2.39 23.09
N GLY A 228 16.52 2.92 22.25
CA GLY A 228 16.14 3.61 21.02
C GLY A 228 15.39 2.70 20.05
N LEU A 229 15.78 1.42 19.96
CA LEU A 229 15.13 0.42 19.11
C LEU A 229 13.72 0.09 19.61
N CYS A 230 13.56 -0.10 20.93
CA CYS A 230 12.25 -0.32 21.57
C CYS A 230 11.30 0.86 21.38
N LEU A 231 11.78 2.10 21.58
CA LEU A 231 10.99 3.32 21.37
C LEU A 231 10.60 3.52 19.91
N SER A 232 11.48 3.14 18.97
CA SER A 232 11.18 3.20 17.53
C SER A 232 10.08 2.21 17.15
N CYS A 233 10.09 1.00 17.71
CA CYS A 233 9.04 0.00 17.52
C CYS A 233 7.71 0.45 18.14
N TYR A 234 7.75 1.05 19.33
CA TYR A 234 6.56 1.59 20.01
C TYR A 234 5.90 2.73 19.23
N ASN A 235 6.68 3.70 18.74
CA ASN A 235 6.15 4.81 17.93
C ASN A 235 5.58 4.34 16.57
N ALA A 236 6.11 3.26 16.00
CA ALA A 236 5.57 2.64 14.79
C ALA A 236 4.21 1.95 15.02
N MET A 237 3.90 1.54 16.26
CA MET A 237 2.59 0.95 16.63
C MET A 237 1.54 2.02 16.93
N ILE A 238 1.93 3.16 17.52
CA ILE A 238 0.99 4.26 17.86
C ILE A 238 0.54 5.03 16.62
N THR A 239 1.41 5.20 15.63
CA THR A 239 1.07 5.92 14.38
C THR A 239 0.13 5.14 13.45
N THR A 240 -0.29 3.94 13.84
CA THR A 240 -1.28 3.11 13.14
C THR A 240 -2.62 2.98 13.89
N GLY A 241 -2.81 3.72 14.98
CA GLY A 241 -4.11 3.90 15.66
C GLY A 241 -4.88 5.09 15.11
#